data_AF-A0AAU6EY55-F1
#
_entry.id   AF-A0AAU6EY55-F1
#
_cell.length_a   1.000
_cell.length_b   1.000
_cell.length_c   1.000
_cell.angle_alpha   90.00
_cell.angle_beta   90.00
_cell.angle_gamma   90.00
#
_symmetry.space_group_name_H-M   'P 1'
#
loop_
_entity.id
_entity.type
_entity.pdbx_description
1 polymer ?
#
loop_
_entity_poly.entity_id
_entity_poly.type
_entity_poly.pdbx_seq_one_letter_code
_entity_poly.pdbx_strand_id
1 'polypeptide(L)'
;MTDEAPYENELRVLLERTVPQLPAPPDRLTSVRKRMVRRRARRAAGGAALAAAAAAVTVTLLPTEHTAVLPAAPVTQAPSSSYTEMYFPRIEGLSLALPNGWHTGVSGGTTVAASQPLPVRTLESGGGLLSLTLENSKTLNSKVTTPPSLSASLTVSRQCRIQGGTTSYSGLIGSPSAAKTVIVELCVAGPAPRLVADVRSAVAEALFPGPTSAPTPKRAAP
;
A
#
# COMPACT_ATOMS: atom_id res chain seq x y z
N MET A 1 0.61 30.32 38.48
CA MET A 1 0.51 28.96 39.02
C MET A 1 -0.97 28.64 39.12
N THR A 2 -1.51 28.12 38.02
CA THR A 2 -2.93 27.79 37.86
C THR A 2 -3.20 26.38 38.37
N ASP A 3 -4.27 26.26 39.14
CA ASP A 3 -4.74 25.08 39.84
C ASP A 3 -5.39 24.09 38.85
N GLU A 4 -4.58 23.20 38.26
CA GLU A 4 -4.98 22.15 37.29
C GLU A 4 -5.45 20.84 37.97
N ALA A 5 -5.35 20.76 39.30
CA ALA A 5 -5.68 19.55 40.07
C ALA A 5 -7.17 19.13 40.02
N PRO A 6 -8.18 20.03 40.00
CA PRO A 6 -9.58 19.61 40.06
C PRO A 6 -10.06 19.03 38.72
N TYR A 7 -9.56 19.54 37.60
CA TYR A 7 -9.94 19.08 36.26
C TYR A 7 -9.42 17.67 35.97
N GLU A 8 -8.18 17.36 36.38
CA GLU A 8 -7.60 16.05 36.16
C GLU A 8 -8.35 14.94 36.92
N ASN A 9 -8.87 15.27 38.11
CA ASN A 9 -9.65 14.35 38.92
C ASN A 9 -11.04 14.11 38.32
N GLU A 10 -11.70 15.16 37.82
CA GLU A 10 -13.00 15.04 37.16
C GLU A 10 -12.92 14.22 35.86
N LEU A 11 -11.84 14.40 35.08
CA LEU A 11 -11.57 13.60 33.89
C LEU A 11 -11.42 12.11 34.21
N ARG A 12 -10.75 11.79 35.33
CA ARG A 12 -10.47 10.42 35.77
C ARG A 12 -11.76 9.69 36.16
N VAL A 13 -12.67 10.38 36.86
CA VAL A 13 -13.99 9.85 37.25
C VAL A 13 -14.87 9.60 36.02
N LEU A 14 -14.83 10.48 35.01
CA LEU A 14 -15.60 10.31 33.78
C LEU A 14 -15.12 9.12 32.95
N LEU A 15 -13.80 8.94 32.84
CA LEU A 15 -13.19 7.83 32.13
C LEU A 15 -13.49 6.48 32.79
N GLU A 16 -13.42 6.39 34.13
CA GLU A 16 -13.75 5.16 34.83
C GLU A 16 -15.23 4.74 34.64
N ARG A 17 -16.15 5.70 34.49
CA ARG A 17 -17.57 5.41 34.25
C ARG A 17 -17.90 5.00 32.82
N THR A 18 -17.08 5.37 31.84
CA THR A 18 -17.37 5.09 30.42
C THR A 18 -16.59 3.91 29.84
N VAL A 19 -15.57 3.40 30.53
CA VAL A 19 -14.83 2.23 30.05
C VAL A 19 -15.47 0.94 30.58
N PRO A 20 -16.18 0.17 29.74
CA PRO A 20 -16.59 -1.16 30.15
C PRO A 20 -15.35 -2.00 30.44
N GLN A 21 -15.24 -2.51 31.67
CA GLN A 21 -14.25 -3.53 32.03
C GLN A 21 -14.60 -4.80 31.25
N LEU A 22 -14.04 -4.97 30.05
CA LEU A 22 -14.13 -6.23 29.33
C LEU A 22 -13.21 -7.24 30.03
N PRO A 23 -13.73 -8.35 30.59
CA PRO A 23 -12.86 -9.42 31.06
C PRO A 23 -12.04 -9.89 29.86
N ALA A 24 -10.72 -9.72 29.94
CA ALA A 24 -9.80 -10.15 28.89
C ALA A 24 -9.97 -11.66 28.70
N PRO A 25 -10.48 -12.16 27.56
CA PRO A 25 -10.74 -13.59 27.40
C PRO A 25 -9.39 -14.33 27.25
N PRO A 26 -8.93 -15.11 28.24
CA PRO A 26 -7.61 -15.74 28.19
C PRO A 26 -7.49 -16.73 27.00
N ASP A 27 -8.61 -17.27 26.55
CA ASP A 27 -8.67 -18.31 25.51
C ASP A 27 -8.52 -17.78 24.07
N ARG A 28 -8.77 -16.49 23.83
CA ARG A 28 -8.62 -15.94 22.46
C ARG A 28 -7.15 -15.82 22.06
N LEU A 29 -6.26 -15.43 22.98
CA LEU A 29 -4.84 -15.29 22.66
C LEU A 29 -4.17 -16.66 22.46
N THR A 30 -4.56 -17.66 23.24
CA THR A 30 -4.04 -19.04 23.11
C THR A 30 -4.49 -19.68 21.80
N SER A 31 -5.75 -19.47 21.38
CA SER A 31 -6.26 -19.98 20.11
C SER A 31 -5.62 -19.31 18.89
N VAL A 32 -5.38 -17.99 18.93
CA VAL A 32 -4.63 -17.27 17.87
C VAL A 32 -3.19 -17.78 17.80
N ARG A 33 -2.51 -17.93 18.94
CA ARG A 33 -1.14 -18.47 18.99
C ARG A 33 -1.06 -19.88 18.42
N LYS A 34 -1.97 -20.79 18.82
CA LYS A 34 -2.06 -22.16 18.24
C LYS A 34 -2.28 -22.12 16.73
N ARG A 35 -3.12 -21.21 16.23
CA ARG A 35 -3.40 -21.07 14.78
C ARG A 35 -2.19 -20.54 14.02
N MET A 36 -1.44 -19.59 14.59
CA MET A 36 -0.20 -19.05 14.02
C MET A 36 0.91 -20.11 13.94
N VAL A 37 1.12 -20.89 15.01
CA VAL A 37 2.12 -21.97 15.03
C VAL A 37 1.81 -23.02 13.97
N ARG A 38 0.54 -23.46 13.85
CA ARG A 38 0.12 -24.41 12.80
C ARG A 38 0.35 -23.85 11.39
N ARG A 39 0.08 -22.57 11.16
CA ARG A 39 0.30 -21.93 9.85
C ARG A 39 1.78 -21.80 9.50
N ARG A 40 2.64 -21.53 10.49
CA ARG A 40 4.10 -21.50 10.31
C ARG A 40 4.66 -22.90 10.01
N ALA A 41 4.19 -23.92 10.73
CA ALA A 41 4.59 -25.32 10.47
C ALA A 41 4.21 -25.78 9.05
N ARG A 42 3.01 -25.43 8.56
CA ARG A 42 2.58 -25.74 7.18
C ARG A 42 3.44 -25.04 6.12
N ARG A 43 3.93 -23.83 6.40
CA ARG A 43 4.83 -23.11 5.48
C ARG A 43 6.24 -23.69 5.47
N ALA A 44 6.73 -24.18 6.61
CA ALA A 44 8.02 -24.86 6.70
C ALA A 44 8.01 -26.23 5.99
N ALA A 45 6.87 -26.92 5.98
CA ALA A 45 6.72 -28.21 5.31
C ALA A 45 6.42 -28.11 3.79
N GLY A 46 6.10 -26.93 3.26
CA GLY A 46 5.73 -26.72 1.85
C GLY A 46 6.84 -26.18 0.95
N GLY A 47 8.08 -26.08 1.46
CA GLY A 47 9.21 -25.48 0.75
C GLY A 47 10.31 -26.49 0.43
N ALA A 48 10.04 -27.50 -0.41
CA ALA A 48 11.05 -28.27 -1.14
C ALA A 48 10.36 -29.28 -2.09
N ALA A 49 9.94 -28.83 -3.28
CA ALA A 49 9.68 -29.74 -4.40
C ALA A 49 9.53 -28.97 -5.71
N LEU A 50 10.63 -28.72 -6.42
CA LEU A 50 10.70 -28.90 -7.87
C LEU A 50 12.10 -29.42 -8.20
N ALA A 51 12.10 -30.62 -8.78
CA ALA A 51 13.23 -31.50 -8.97
C ALA A 51 14.15 -31.01 -10.10
N ALA A 52 15.45 -30.92 -9.80
CA ALA A 52 16.49 -30.98 -10.82
C ALA A 52 16.84 -32.45 -11.05
N ALA A 53 16.32 -33.03 -12.12
CA ALA A 53 16.72 -34.33 -12.62
C ALA A 53 16.77 -34.28 -14.15
N ALA A 54 17.98 -34.13 -14.69
CA ALA A 54 18.35 -34.65 -16.00
C ALA A 54 19.83 -35.04 -15.93
N ALA A 55 20.07 -36.32 -16.21
CA ALA A 55 21.29 -37.06 -15.97
C ALA A 55 22.48 -36.59 -16.82
N ALA A 56 23.67 -36.74 -16.25
CA ALA A 56 24.93 -36.73 -16.98
C ALA A 56 25.05 -38.00 -17.83
N VAL A 57 25.22 -37.84 -19.14
CA VAL A 57 25.80 -38.85 -20.03
C VAL A 57 26.94 -38.17 -20.76
N THR A 58 28.16 -38.54 -20.40
CA THR A 58 29.39 -38.18 -21.11
C THR A 58 29.54 -39.07 -22.34
N VAL A 59 29.39 -38.51 -23.54
CA VAL A 59 29.96 -39.07 -24.78
C VAL A 59 30.54 -37.91 -25.60
N THR A 60 31.86 -37.89 -25.69
CA THR A 60 32.64 -37.09 -26.64
C THR A 60 32.40 -37.59 -28.06
N LEU A 61 32.14 -36.68 -29.01
CA LEU A 61 32.61 -36.66 -30.42
C LEU A 61 32.00 -35.43 -31.13
N LEU A 62 32.85 -34.46 -31.55
CA LEU A 62 32.54 -33.51 -32.63
C LEU A 62 32.51 -34.27 -33.99
N PRO A 63 31.94 -33.77 -35.11
CA PRO A 63 31.66 -32.36 -35.47
C PRO A 63 30.29 -32.14 -36.19
N THR A 64 30.15 -30.96 -36.81
CA THR A 64 29.19 -30.52 -37.86
C THR A 64 28.00 -29.65 -37.42
N GLU A 65 28.16 -28.35 -37.72
CA GLU A 65 27.20 -27.50 -38.45
C GLU A 65 25.70 -27.80 -38.22
N HIS A 66 25.02 -26.95 -37.44
CA HIS A 66 23.74 -26.35 -37.81
C HIS A 66 23.37 -25.28 -36.78
N THR A 67 23.57 -24.02 -37.18
CA THR A 67 23.03 -22.85 -36.51
C THR A 67 21.50 -22.91 -36.58
N ALA A 68 20.87 -23.61 -35.63
CA ALA A 68 19.45 -23.46 -35.36
C ALA A 68 19.25 -22.11 -34.66
N VAL A 69 19.10 -21.06 -35.46
CA VAL A 69 18.54 -19.78 -35.01
C VAL A 69 17.14 -20.08 -34.50
N LEU A 70 16.99 -20.24 -33.18
CA LEU A 70 15.67 -20.16 -32.56
C LEU A 70 15.10 -18.79 -32.93
N PRO A 71 13.90 -18.69 -33.53
CA PRO A 71 13.24 -17.41 -33.62
C PRO A 71 13.07 -16.89 -32.20
N ALA A 72 13.67 -15.74 -31.91
CA ALA A 72 13.44 -15.02 -30.68
C ALA A 72 11.92 -14.90 -30.51
N ALA A 73 11.39 -15.52 -29.46
CA ALA A 73 10.00 -15.32 -29.09
C ALA A 73 9.77 -13.79 -29.04
N PRO A 74 8.72 -13.26 -29.68
CA PRO A 74 8.46 -11.84 -29.61
C PRO A 74 8.40 -11.48 -28.14
N VAL A 75 9.28 -10.55 -27.73
CA VAL A 75 9.19 -9.91 -26.43
C VAL A 75 7.86 -9.19 -26.46
N THR A 76 6.80 -9.83 -25.94
CA THR A 76 5.51 -9.19 -25.77
C THR A 76 5.77 -8.02 -24.84
N GLN A 77 5.94 -6.83 -25.43
CA GLN A 77 6.00 -5.59 -24.68
C GLN A 77 4.75 -5.57 -23.80
N ALA A 78 4.97 -5.53 -22.48
CA ALA A 78 3.89 -5.30 -21.55
C ALA A 78 3.10 -4.08 -22.04
N PRO A 79 1.75 -4.09 -21.95
CA PRO A 79 0.97 -2.94 -22.37
C PRO A 79 1.55 -1.71 -21.70
N SER A 80 1.90 -0.69 -22.50
CA SER A 80 2.39 0.58 -22.01
C SER A 80 1.28 1.24 -21.21
N SER A 81 1.26 1.01 -19.90
CA SER A 81 0.40 1.74 -18.98
C SER A 81 0.79 3.22 -19.12
N SER A 82 -0.13 4.02 -19.64
CA SER A 82 0.03 5.47 -19.64
C SER A 82 -0.26 5.99 -18.23
N TYR A 83 0.66 6.79 -17.69
CA TYR A 83 0.56 7.39 -16.36
C TYR A 83 0.27 8.89 -16.44
N THR A 84 -0.47 9.40 -15.46
CA THR A 84 -0.70 10.83 -15.24
C THR A 84 -0.08 11.20 -13.90
N GLU A 85 0.76 12.23 -13.90
CA GLU A 85 1.28 12.80 -12.67
C GLU A 85 0.16 13.56 -11.94
N MET A 86 -0.06 13.21 -10.67
CA MET A 86 -1.06 13.82 -9.80
C MET A 86 -0.38 14.54 -8.64
N TYR A 87 -0.75 15.80 -8.46
CA TYR A 87 -0.21 16.69 -7.43
C TYR A 87 -1.17 16.82 -6.24
N PHE A 88 -0.68 16.58 -5.02
CA PHE A 88 -1.44 16.59 -3.78
C PHE A 88 -0.99 17.73 -2.85
N PRO A 89 -1.51 18.97 -3.04
CA PRO A 89 -1.04 20.15 -2.32
C PRO A 89 -1.22 20.07 -0.80
N ARG A 90 -2.24 19.33 -0.33
CA ARG A 90 -2.53 19.16 1.10
C ARG A 90 -1.54 18.24 1.81
N ILE A 91 -0.70 17.53 1.06
CA ILE A 91 0.29 16.59 1.56
C ILE A 91 1.68 17.09 1.15
N GLU A 92 1.97 18.34 1.50
CA GLU A 92 3.26 18.98 1.25
C GLU A 92 3.68 18.96 -0.23
N GLY A 93 2.70 18.98 -1.13
CA GLY A 93 2.95 18.93 -2.57
C GLY A 93 3.38 17.58 -3.11
N LEU A 94 3.14 16.47 -2.38
CA LEU A 94 3.39 15.11 -2.85
C LEU A 94 2.89 14.94 -4.30
N SER A 95 3.74 14.37 -5.15
CA SER A 95 3.42 14.03 -6.54
C SER A 95 3.52 12.53 -6.74
N LEU A 96 2.50 11.92 -7.36
CA LEU A 96 2.45 10.50 -7.69
C LEU A 96 2.11 10.33 -9.17
N ALA A 97 2.84 9.48 -9.88
CA ALA A 97 2.49 9.04 -11.22
C ALA A 97 1.52 7.86 -11.14
N LEU A 98 0.21 8.14 -11.20
CA LEU A 98 -0.83 7.10 -11.16
C LEU A 98 -1.27 6.71 -12.57
N PRO A 99 -1.79 5.50 -12.80
CA PRO A 99 -2.35 5.13 -14.08
C PRO A 99 -3.42 6.12 -14.56
N ASN A 100 -3.60 6.23 -15.86
CA ASN A 100 -4.68 7.04 -16.42
C ASN A 100 -6.06 6.56 -15.92
N GLY A 101 -7.01 7.50 -15.82
CA GLY A 101 -8.37 7.23 -15.32
C GLY A 101 -8.50 7.29 -13.80
N TRP A 102 -7.43 7.61 -13.07
CA TRP A 102 -7.54 7.92 -11.65
C TRP A 102 -8.11 9.33 -11.44
N HIS A 103 -8.89 9.50 -10.38
CA HIS A 103 -9.53 10.76 -9.99
C HIS A 103 -9.15 11.13 -8.57
N THR A 104 -8.74 12.37 -8.34
CA THR A 104 -8.35 12.86 -7.00
C THR A 104 -9.47 13.63 -6.31
N GLY A 105 -9.53 13.56 -4.99
CA GLY A 105 -10.43 14.39 -4.19
C GLY A 105 -10.03 14.42 -2.72
N VAL A 106 -10.92 14.94 -1.89
CA VAL A 106 -10.74 15.02 -0.44
C VAL A 106 -11.97 14.45 0.24
N SER A 107 -11.78 13.60 1.24
CA SER A 107 -12.85 13.00 2.03
C SER A 107 -12.46 13.01 3.50
N GLY A 108 -13.23 13.70 4.35
CA GLY A 108 -12.99 13.74 5.80
C GLY A 108 -11.61 14.27 6.21
N GLY A 109 -10.99 15.16 5.42
CA GLY A 109 -9.64 15.67 5.65
C GLY A 109 -8.52 14.79 5.07
N THR A 110 -8.84 13.58 4.61
CA THR A 110 -7.91 12.70 3.89
C THR A 110 -7.92 13.00 2.40
N THR A 111 -6.74 13.03 1.78
CA THR A 111 -6.66 13.16 0.32
C THR A 111 -6.80 11.77 -0.29
N VAL A 112 -7.63 11.65 -1.32
CA VAL A 112 -7.93 10.36 -1.95
C VAL A 112 -7.68 10.41 -3.44
N ALA A 113 -7.30 9.28 -4.01
CA ALA A 113 -7.32 9.02 -5.44
C ALA A 113 -8.07 7.71 -5.69
N ALA A 114 -8.92 7.64 -6.71
CA ALA A 114 -9.70 6.45 -7.03
C ALA A 114 -9.61 6.11 -8.52
N SER A 115 -9.62 4.83 -8.87
CA SER A 115 -9.63 4.37 -10.27
C SER A 115 -11.01 4.53 -10.96
N GLN A 116 -11.93 5.27 -10.35
CA GLN A 116 -13.29 5.50 -10.80
C GLN A 116 -13.76 6.90 -10.32
N PRO A 117 -14.80 7.49 -10.93
CA PRO A 117 -15.26 8.83 -10.58
C PRO A 117 -15.63 8.99 -9.09
N LEU A 118 -15.28 10.14 -8.53
CA LEU A 118 -15.61 10.52 -7.15
C LEU A 118 -16.97 11.24 -7.09
N PRO A 119 -17.74 11.11 -5.98
CA PRO A 119 -17.42 10.35 -4.76
C PRO A 119 -17.64 8.83 -4.93
N VAL A 120 -16.69 8.04 -4.43
CA VAL A 120 -16.82 6.58 -4.41
C VAL A 120 -17.75 6.16 -3.27
N ARG A 121 -18.88 5.55 -3.64
CA ARG A 121 -19.82 4.90 -2.70
C ARG A 121 -19.54 3.41 -2.53
N THR A 122 -19.10 2.77 -3.61
CA THR A 122 -18.75 1.35 -3.67
C THR A 122 -17.73 1.19 -4.80
N LEU A 123 -16.66 0.45 -4.53
CA LEU A 123 -15.64 0.09 -5.51
C LEU A 123 -16.16 -1.02 -6.40
N GLU A 124 -16.08 -0.82 -7.71
CA GLU A 124 -16.34 -1.87 -8.69
C GLU A 124 -15.25 -2.95 -8.62
N SER A 125 -15.58 -4.16 -9.07
CA SER A 125 -14.60 -5.26 -9.13
C SER A 125 -13.40 -4.86 -9.99
N GLY A 126 -12.20 -4.99 -9.46
CA GLY A 126 -10.96 -4.52 -10.08
C GLY A 126 -10.61 -3.06 -9.75
N GLY A 127 -11.49 -2.31 -9.10
CA GLY A 127 -11.30 -0.92 -8.71
C GLY A 127 -10.43 -0.75 -7.46
N GLY A 128 -9.80 0.42 -7.36
CA GLY A 128 -8.93 0.81 -6.25
C GLY A 128 -9.24 2.20 -5.70
N LEU A 129 -9.12 2.33 -4.38
CA LEU A 129 -9.15 3.61 -3.65
C LEU A 129 -7.84 3.77 -2.88
N LEU A 130 -7.03 4.74 -3.26
CA LEU A 130 -5.82 5.17 -2.57
C LEU A 130 -6.17 6.32 -1.63
N SER A 131 -5.87 6.15 -0.34
CA SER A 131 -6.00 7.18 0.68
C SER A 131 -4.62 7.61 1.16
N LEU A 132 -4.42 8.92 1.25
CA LEU A 132 -3.17 9.55 1.62
C LEU A 132 -3.43 10.47 2.83
N THR A 133 -2.78 10.17 3.94
CA THR A 133 -2.93 10.91 5.20
C THR A 133 -1.58 11.41 5.66
N LEU A 134 -1.45 12.72 5.86
CA LEU A 134 -0.24 13.32 6.45
C LEU A 134 -0.34 13.25 7.97
N GLU A 135 0.58 12.54 8.61
CA GLU A 135 0.64 12.40 10.07
C GLU A 135 1.90 13.06 10.64
N ASN A 136 1.76 13.79 11.74
CA ASN A 136 2.86 14.38 12.48
C ASN A 136 3.41 13.35 13.48
N SER A 137 4.33 12.50 13.02
CA SER A 137 4.93 11.46 13.84
C SER A 137 6.38 11.18 13.44
N LYS A 138 7.31 11.56 14.31
CA LYS A 138 8.74 11.23 14.19
C LYS A 138 9.00 9.72 14.22
N THR A 139 8.19 8.97 14.97
CA THR A 139 8.36 7.51 15.13
C THR A 139 7.89 6.72 13.91
N LEU A 140 6.98 7.28 13.11
CA LEU A 140 6.62 6.72 11.80
C LEU A 140 7.68 7.04 10.76
N ASN A 141 8.28 8.23 10.81
CA ASN A 141 9.31 8.64 9.85
C ASN A 141 10.52 7.70 9.91
N SER A 142 10.94 7.30 11.12
CA SER A 142 12.02 6.32 11.31
C SER A 142 11.71 4.90 10.80
N LYS A 143 10.48 4.62 10.38
CA LYS A 143 10.04 3.32 9.82
C LYS A 143 9.84 3.37 8.30
N VAL A 144 10.04 4.54 7.67
CA VAL A 144 9.95 4.68 6.22
C VAL A 144 11.06 3.87 5.58
N THR A 145 10.70 3.05 4.59
CA THR A 145 11.67 2.34 3.75
C THR A 145 12.07 3.24 2.58
N THR A 146 13.31 3.09 2.10
CA THR A 146 13.80 3.75 0.89
C THR A 146 14.22 2.67 -0.13
N PRO A 147 13.50 2.52 -1.26
CA PRO A 147 12.30 3.27 -1.65
C PRO A 147 11.08 2.93 -0.77
N PRO A 148 10.08 3.82 -0.70
CA PRO A 148 8.82 3.54 -0.02
C PRO A 148 8.11 2.35 -0.68
N SER A 149 7.42 1.55 0.12
CA SER A 149 6.81 0.30 -0.35
C SER A 149 5.41 0.08 0.23
N LEU A 150 4.54 -0.52 -0.59
CA LEU A 150 3.19 -0.94 -0.20
C LEU A 150 3.14 -2.44 0.09
N SER A 151 2.89 -2.77 1.36
CA SER A 151 2.76 -4.14 1.84
C SER A 151 1.31 -4.54 2.02
N ALA A 152 0.98 -5.81 1.79
CA ALA A 152 -0.37 -6.31 2.04
C ALA A 152 -0.68 -6.23 3.54
N SER A 153 -1.80 -5.61 3.89
CA SER A 153 -2.26 -5.56 5.27
C SER A 153 -2.86 -6.91 5.67
N LEU A 154 -2.63 -7.32 6.92
CA LEU A 154 -3.22 -8.53 7.49
C LEU A 154 -4.73 -8.39 7.74
N THR A 155 -5.21 -7.15 7.86
CA THR A 155 -6.60 -6.82 8.14
C THR A 155 -7.09 -5.76 7.18
N VAL A 156 -8.26 -5.99 6.60
CA VAL A 156 -8.97 -5.01 5.77
C VAL A 156 -9.63 -3.98 6.68
N SER A 157 -9.30 -2.70 6.49
CA SER A 157 -9.88 -1.62 7.28
C SER A 157 -11.41 -1.60 7.16
N ARG A 158 -12.09 -1.06 8.17
CA ARG A 158 -13.56 -0.95 8.14
C ARG A 158 -14.01 -0.09 6.97
N GLN A 159 -13.29 0.98 6.67
CA GLN A 159 -13.55 1.92 5.60
C GLN A 159 -13.41 1.23 4.25
N CYS A 160 -12.35 0.44 4.05
CA CYS A 160 -12.19 -0.34 2.84
C CYS A 160 -13.35 -1.32 2.62
N ARG A 161 -13.81 -2.01 3.68
CA ARG A 161 -14.98 -2.91 3.61
C ARG A 161 -16.28 -2.18 3.30
N ILE A 162 -16.52 -1.01 3.89
CA ILE A 162 -17.70 -0.19 3.61
C ILE A 162 -17.74 0.21 2.13
N GLN A 163 -16.57 0.46 1.54
CA GLN A 163 -16.43 0.77 0.13
C GLN A 163 -16.44 -0.47 -0.78
N GLY A 164 -16.78 -1.66 -0.27
CA GLY A 164 -16.81 -2.90 -1.07
C GLY A 164 -15.43 -3.53 -1.35
N GLY A 165 -14.37 -2.99 -0.75
CA GLY A 165 -13.02 -3.54 -0.86
C GLY A 165 -12.85 -4.84 -0.10
N THR A 166 -12.06 -5.75 -0.67
CA THR A 166 -11.80 -7.09 -0.12
C THR A 166 -10.34 -7.28 0.28
N THR A 167 -9.44 -6.42 -0.19
CA THR A 167 -8.02 -6.42 0.18
C THR A 167 -7.54 -5.00 0.43
N SER A 168 -6.56 -4.87 1.32
CA SER A 168 -5.95 -3.57 1.63
C SER A 168 -4.44 -3.69 1.70
N TYR A 169 -3.76 -2.66 1.24
CA TYR A 169 -2.31 -2.51 1.30
C TYR A 169 -1.97 -1.22 2.04
N SER A 170 -0.89 -1.21 2.79
CA SER A 170 -0.43 -0.02 3.50
C SER A 170 1.07 0.18 3.37
N GLY A 171 1.48 1.43 3.49
CA GLY A 171 2.87 1.85 3.38
C GLY A 171 3.08 3.23 3.96
N LEU A 172 4.34 3.63 4.04
CA LEU A 172 4.76 4.94 4.54
C LEU A 172 5.62 5.60 3.48
N ILE A 173 5.38 6.89 3.21
CA ILE A 173 6.25 7.74 2.42
C ILE A 173 6.81 8.81 3.37
N GLY A 174 8.14 8.94 3.41
CA GLY A 174 8.80 9.98 4.19
C GLY A 174 8.52 11.35 3.60
N SER A 175 8.16 12.32 4.45
CA SER A 175 7.98 13.71 4.00
C SER A 175 9.28 14.51 4.17
N PRO A 176 9.49 15.60 3.41
CA PRO A 176 10.64 16.49 3.56
C PRO A 176 10.72 17.12 4.96
N SER A 177 9.57 17.28 5.63
CA SER A 177 9.51 17.66 7.02
C SER A 177 9.82 16.45 7.90
N ALA A 178 10.98 16.46 8.57
CA ALA A 178 11.45 15.36 9.44
C ALA A 178 10.47 14.95 10.56
N ALA A 179 9.47 15.76 10.88
CA ALA A 179 8.43 15.45 11.86
C ALA A 179 7.19 14.75 11.26
N LYS A 180 7.08 14.65 9.93
CA LYS A 180 5.87 14.19 9.25
C LYS A 180 6.13 12.97 8.40
N THR A 181 5.07 12.18 8.21
CA THR A 181 5.07 10.97 7.38
C THR A 181 3.73 10.89 6.67
N VAL A 182 3.73 10.46 5.40
CA VAL A 182 2.49 10.18 4.68
C VAL A 182 2.17 8.70 4.84
N ILE A 183 1.03 8.41 5.46
CA ILE A 183 0.45 7.08 5.47
C ILE A 183 -0.31 6.89 4.17
N VAL A 184 0.01 5.80 3.48
CA VAL A 184 -0.65 5.38 2.25
C VAL A 184 -1.46 4.14 2.56
N GLU A 185 -2.76 4.15 2.23
CA GLU A 185 -3.63 2.98 2.28
C GLU A 185 -4.30 2.78 0.92
N LEU A 186 -4.09 1.63 0.30
CA LEU A 186 -4.77 1.22 -0.93
C LEU A 186 -5.82 0.16 -0.59
N CYS A 187 -7.09 0.47 -0.88
CA CYS A 187 -8.21 -0.45 -0.81
C CYS A 187 -8.56 -0.97 -2.20
N VAL A 188 -8.75 -2.28 -2.36
CA VAL A 188 -9.04 -2.92 -3.66
C VAL A 188 -10.25 -3.83 -3.56
N ALA A 189 -11.18 -3.72 -4.51
CA ALA A 189 -12.33 -4.61 -4.62
C ALA A 189 -12.02 -5.79 -5.55
N GLY A 190 -11.81 -6.97 -4.99
CA GLY A 190 -11.51 -8.18 -5.74
C GLY A 190 -10.04 -8.33 -6.16
N PRO A 191 -9.70 -9.37 -6.96
CA PRO A 191 -8.34 -9.59 -7.43
C PRO A 191 -7.96 -8.59 -8.53
N ALA A 192 -7.09 -7.64 -8.21
CA ALA A 192 -6.59 -6.64 -9.16
C ALA A 192 -5.04 -6.55 -9.16
N PRO A 193 -4.32 -7.62 -9.54
CA PRO A 193 -2.85 -7.67 -9.41
C PRO A 193 -2.13 -6.59 -10.22
N ARG A 194 -2.66 -6.21 -11.40
CA ARG A 194 -2.10 -5.13 -12.22
C ARG A 194 -2.24 -3.78 -11.53
N LEU A 195 -3.44 -3.42 -11.08
CA LEU A 195 -3.69 -2.20 -10.32
C LEU A 195 -2.77 -2.09 -9.09
N VAL A 196 -2.62 -3.19 -8.34
CA VAL A 196 -1.73 -3.22 -7.17
C VAL A 196 -0.27 -3.02 -7.56
N ALA A 197 0.19 -3.61 -8.67
CA ALA A 197 1.54 -3.41 -9.18
C ALA A 197 1.78 -1.96 -9.61
N ASP A 198 0.84 -1.37 -10.34
CA ASP A 198 0.92 0.00 -10.80
C ASP A 198 0.99 1.00 -9.64
N VAL A 199 0.13 0.85 -8.63
CA VAL A 199 0.12 1.73 -7.45
C VAL A 199 1.38 1.53 -6.61
N ARG A 200 1.94 0.32 -6.56
CA ARG A 200 3.24 0.07 -5.89
C ARG A 200 4.37 0.83 -6.56
N SER A 201 4.45 0.79 -7.89
CA SER A 201 5.43 1.57 -8.65
C SER A 201 5.23 3.06 -8.41
N ALA A 202 3.98 3.56 -8.49
CA ALA A 202 3.64 4.95 -8.22
C ALA A 202 4.07 5.41 -6.82
N VAL A 203 3.89 4.56 -5.80
CA VAL A 203 4.35 4.86 -4.43
C VAL A 203 5.86 4.82 -4.32
N ALA A 204 6.53 3.84 -4.94
CA ALA A 204 7.98 3.72 -4.92
C ALA A 204 8.67 4.94 -5.57
N GLU A 205 8.03 5.51 -6.58
CA GLU A 205 8.47 6.70 -7.32
C GLU A 205 7.86 8.00 -6.78
N ALA A 206 7.25 7.97 -5.59
CA ALA A 206 6.67 9.16 -4.98
C ALA A 206 7.71 10.24 -4.73
N LEU A 207 7.40 11.47 -5.15
CA LEU A 207 8.32 12.60 -5.02
C LEU A 207 7.66 13.78 -4.31
N PHE A 208 8.47 14.52 -3.57
CA PHE A 208 8.11 15.84 -3.08
C PHE A 208 8.86 16.86 -3.94
N PRO A 209 8.20 17.46 -4.95
CA PRO A 209 8.80 18.54 -5.71
C PRO A 209 9.25 19.62 -4.73
N GLY A 210 10.52 20.02 -4.84
CA GLY A 210 11.04 21.14 -4.06
C GLY A 210 10.23 22.41 -4.33
N PRO A 211 10.37 23.46 -3.49
CA PRO A 211 9.58 24.69 -3.59
C PRO A 211 9.69 25.39 -4.96
N THR A 212 10.74 25.12 -5.73
CA THR A 212 10.97 25.65 -7.08
C THR A 212 10.27 24.88 -8.20
N SER A 213 9.70 23.71 -7.91
CA SER A 213 9.15 22.80 -8.93
C SER A 213 7.62 22.71 -8.89
N ALA A 214 6.94 23.59 -8.15
CA ALA A 214 5.48 23.61 -8.13
C ALA A 214 4.94 23.82 -9.56
N PRO A 215 4.11 22.91 -10.09
CA PRO A 215 3.59 23.05 -11.43
C PRO A 215 2.75 24.32 -11.50
N THR A 216 3.10 25.23 -12.41
CA THR A 216 2.31 26.43 -12.66
C THR A 216 0.91 25.99 -13.07
N PRO A 217 -0.16 26.39 -12.35
CA PRO A 217 -1.50 26.00 -12.73
C PRO A 217 -1.77 26.52 -14.14
N LYS A 218 -1.89 25.61 -15.11
CA LYS A 218 -2.33 25.96 -16.46
C LYS A 218 -3.74 26.52 -16.33
N ARG A 219 -3.84 27.85 -16.39
CA ARG A 219 -5.11 28.56 -16.47
C ARG A 219 -5.86 28.00 -17.67
N ALA A 220 -7.00 27.34 -17.43
CA ALA A 220 -7.87 26.91 -18.50
C ALA A 220 -8.22 28.16 -19.32
N ALA A 221 -7.94 28.12 -20.62
CA ALA A 221 -8.35 29.17 -21.54
C ALA A 221 -9.90 29.23 -21.55
N PRO A 222 -10.49 30.45 -21.64
CA PRO A 222 -11.94 30.64 -21.62
C PRO A 222 -12.63 30.01 -22.84
#